data_AF-A0A8X6YXE4-F1
#
_entry.id   AF-A0A8X6YXE4-F1
#
_cell.length_a   1.000
_cell.length_b   1.000
_cell.length_c   1.000
_cell.angle_alpha   90.00
_cell.angle_beta   90.00
_cell.angle_gamma   90.00
#
_symmetry.space_group_name_H-M   'P 1'
#
loop_
_entity.id
_entity.type
_entity.pdbx_description
1 polymer ?
#
loop_
_entity_poly.entity_id
_entity_poly.type
_entity_poly.pdbx_seq_one_letter_code
_entity_poly.pdbx_strand_id
1 'polypeptide(L)'
;ITQGARTSRAAGTRGATATGNSSAGTHSPGPSTTGWRDTRTLCRKTRDDFNCLMWQTSNCLNREERDRDNDIFRRARDFISRNCDTYGRWTENNCYKTTEMQRCEALVSNTRGGANYESCRGFLSFRDCMSDELMRRCTREDDLYQGAYLVDKAQEMSWQCGTTDQYNGRNQYSTFDRKYDQYDRPQDNYDNNNSPLHLEDEGEVTTNGYLNVGQLKDFVLW
;
A
#
# COMPACT_ATOMS: atom_id res chain seq x y z
N ILE A 1 -34.71 1.17 -29.22
CA ILE A 1 -33.33 1.42 -29.73
C ILE A 1 -33.27 2.90 -30.05
N THR A 2 -32.64 3.68 -29.18
CA THR A 2 -32.59 5.14 -29.34
C THR A 2 -31.16 5.59 -29.09
N GLN A 3 -30.50 6.01 -30.16
CA GLN A 3 -29.15 6.56 -30.16
C GLN A 3 -29.21 8.01 -29.65
N GLY A 4 -28.23 8.39 -28.82
CA GLY A 4 -28.07 9.75 -28.32
C GLY A 4 -26.59 10.15 -28.30
N ALA A 5 -26.14 10.71 -29.42
CA ALA A 5 -24.84 11.36 -29.56
C ALA A 5 -24.80 12.70 -28.82
N ARG A 6 -23.62 13.12 -28.33
CA ARG A 6 -23.14 14.52 -28.18
C ARG A 6 -21.76 14.54 -27.51
N THR A 7 -20.69 14.90 -28.22
CA THR A 7 -20.15 16.23 -28.62
C THR A 7 -18.90 16.57 -27.82
N SER A 8 -17.79 16.60 -28.55
CA SER A 8 -16.46 17.08 -28.17
C SER A 8 -16.42 18.60 -27.96
N ARG A 9 -15.67 19.08 -26.96
CA ARG A 9 -15.11 20.44 -26.82
C ARG A 9 -13.97 20.35 -25.79
N ALA A 10 -12.93 21.18 -25.77
CA ALA A 10 -12.24 22.02 -26.73
C ALA A 10 -10.94 22.40 -26.01
N ALA A 11 -9.82 22.48 -26.73
CA ALA A 11 -8.54 22.90 -26.19
C ALA A 11 -8.56 24.37 -25.74
N GLY A 12 -7.94 24.65 -24.58
CA GLY A 12 -7.66 26.00 -24.09
C GLY A 12 -6.17 26.14 -23.78
N THR A 13 -5.49 27.03 -24.50
CA THR A 13 -4.09 27.43 -24.33
C THR A 13 -3.99 28.75 -23.57
N ARG A 14 -2.74 29.05 -23.11
CA ARG A 14 -2.20 30.33 -22.56
C ARG A 14 -2.42 30.47 -21.03
N GLY A 15 -1.44 30.78 -20.20
CA GLY A 15 -0.11 31.37 -20.36
C GLY A 15 0.02 32.49 -19.32
N ALA A 16 1.04 32.49 -18.46
CA ALA A 16 1.55 33.69 -17.77
C ALA A 16 2.78 33.35 -16.92
N THR A 17 3.90 33.95 -17.30
CA THR A 17 5.15 34.08 -16.55
C THR A 17 4.94 35.08 -15.41
N ALA A 18 5.32 34.72 -14.17
CA ALA A 18 5.39 35.66 -13.06
C ALA A 18 6.76 35.54 -12.37
N THR A 19 7.68 36.42 -12.78
CA THR A 19 8.89 36.78 -12.03
C THR A 19 8.47 37.70 -10.88
N GLY A 20 8.53 37.18 -9.64
CA GLY A 20 8.21 37.91 -8.41
C GLY A 20 9.43 38.05 -7.52
N ASN A 21 9.72 39.29 -7.14
CA ASN A 21 10.87 39.78 -6.38
C ASN A 21 11.16 39.05 -5.06
N SER A 22 12.45 38.82 -4.82
CA SER A 22 13.00 38.42 -3.53
C SER A 22 13.26 39.65 -2.65
N SER A 23 12.38 39.90 -1.69
CA SER A 23 12.64 40.82 -0.58
C SER A 23 13.04 40.03 0.67
N ALA A 24 14.32 40.14 1.02
CA ALA A 24 14.89 39.59 2.25
C ALA A 24 14.39 40.40 3.46
N GLY A 25 13.35 39.90 4.13
CA GLY A 25 12.90 40.39 5.43
C GLY A 25 13.33 39.44 6.54
N THR A 26 14.32 39.86 7.33
CA THR A 26 14.72 39.22 8.58
C THR A 26 13.59 39.34 9.62
N HIS A 27 12.72 38.32 9.68
CA HIS A 27 11.73 38.16 10.74
C HIS A 27 12.28 37.22 11.81
N SER A 28 12.41 37.74 13.04
CA SER A 28 12.64 36.94 14.23
C SER A 28 11.44 36.00 14.47
N PRO A 29 11.64 34.70 14.71
CA PRO A 29 10.54 33.77 14.95
C PRO A 29 9.96 33.98 16.35
N GLY A 30 8.83 34.70 16.43
CA GLY A 30 7.95 34.61 17.59
C GLY A 30 7.33 33.20 17.66
N PRO A 31 6.97 32.70 18.86
CA PRO A 31 6.36 31.38 19.03
C PRO A 31 5.05 31.32 18.25
N SER A 32 5.11 30.67 17.11
CA SER A 32 4.08 30.73 16.09
C SER A 32 3.02 29.67 16.35
N THR A 33 1.79 30.13 16.59
CA THR A 33 0.56 29.32 16.69
C THR A 33 0.18 28.61 15.37
N THR A 34 1.03 28.69 14.34
CA THR A 34 0.92 27.98 13.05
C THR A 34 1.17 26.48 13.14
N GLY A 35 1.92 25.99 14.13
CA GLY A 35 2.31 24.57 14.20
C GLY A 35 1.15 23.57 14.18
N TRP A 36 -0.01 23.90 14.76
CA TRP A 36 -1.14 22.98 14.82
C TRP A 36 -1.82 22.71 13.47
N ARG A 37 -1.91 23.73 12.60
CA ARG A 37 -2.46 23.56 11.24
C ARG A 37 -1.50 22.77 10.36
N ASP A 38 -0.20 22.94 10.61
CA ASP A 38 0.85 22.23 9.90
C ASP A 38 0.83 20.74 10.27
N THR A 39 0.68 20.40 11.56
CA THR A 39 0.60 18.98 11.98
C THR A 39 -0.63 18.27 11.45
N ARG A 40 -1.81 18.90 11.46
CA ARG A 40 -3.02 18.28 10.89
C ARG A 40 -2.87 18.00 9.39
N THR A 41 -2.30 18.96 8.66
CA THR A 41 -2.07 18.83 7.21
C THR A 41 -1.03 17.75 6.92
N LEU A 42 0.04 17.69 7.72
CA LEU A 42 1.04 16.63 7.67
C LEU A 42 0.40 15.26 7.89
N CYS A 43 -0.39 15.08 8.95
CA CYS A 43 -1.01 13.79 9.25
C CYS A 43 -1.99 13.32 8.19
N ARG A 44 -2.73 14.24 7.56
CA ARG A 44 -3.56 13.91 6.40
C ARG A 44 -2.70 13.38 5.25
N LYS A 45 -1.64 14.11 4.90
CA LYS A 45 -0.71 13.71 3.84
C LYS A 45 -0.06 12.36 4.14
N THR A 46 0.44 12.15 5.36
CA THR A 46 1.05 10.88 5.79
C THR A 46 0.08 9.71 5.66
N ARG A 47 -1.21 9.90 5.98
CA ARG A 47 -2.25 8.87 5.79
C ARG A 47 -2.50 8.57 4.32
N ASP A 48 -2.61 9.61 3.49
CA ASP A 48 -2.74 9.45 2.03
C ASP A 48 -1.54 8.71 1.43
N ASP A 49 -0.32 9.11 1.80
CA ASP A 49 0.92 8.49 1.35
C ASP A 49 1.00 7.02 1.79
N PHE A 50 0.56 6.71 3.02
CA PHE A 50 0.50 5.34 3.53
C PHE A 50 -0.52 4.47 2.79
N ASN A 51 -1.72 5.01 2.53
CA ASN A 51 -2.75 4.33 1.73
C ASN A 51 -2.23 4.03 0.31
N CYS A 52 -1.56 5.01 -0.30
CA CYS A 52 -0.94 4.86 -1.61
C CYS A 52 0.14 3.79 -1.62
N LEU A 53 1.04 3.80 -0.62
CA LEU A 53 2.12 2.83 -0.48
C LEU A 53 1.59 1.39 -0.34
N MET A 54 0.54 1.19 0.47
CA MET A 54 -0.13 -0.11 0.59
C MET A 54 -0.72 -0.58 -0.73
N TRP A 55 -1.43 0.31 -1.43
CA TRP A 55 -2.02 -0.02 -2.73
C TRP A 55 -0.93 -0.37 -3.76
N GLN A 56 0.12 0.44 -3.85
CA GLN A 56 1.24 0.21 -4.78
C GLN A 56 1.91 -1.13 -4.48
N THR A 57 2.19 -1.41 -3.22
CA THR A 57 2.87 -2.65 -2.80
C THR A 57 2.05 -3.89 -3.14
N SER A 58 0.74 -3.87 -2.88
CA SER A 58 -0.14 -5.01 -3.18
C SER A 58 -0.38 -5.23 -4.68
N ASN A 59 -0.22 -4.21 -5.53
CA ASN A 59 -0.51 -4.33 -6.97
C ASN A 59 0.74 -4.40 -7.86
N CYS A 60 1.87 -3.86 -7.41
CA CYS A 60 3.05 -3.70 -8.26
C CYS A 60 4.22 -4.59 -7.84
N LEU A 61 4.29 -5.05 -6.58
CA LEU A 61 5.43 -5.81 -6.09
C LEU A 61 5.15 -7.31 -6.08
N ASN A 62 6.18 -8.11 -6.36
CA ASN A 62 6.10 -9.55 -6.16
C ASN A 62 6.13 -9.89 -4.66
N ARG A 63 5.94 -11.16 -4.32
CA ARG A 63 5.82 -11.59 -2.92
C ARG A 63 7.13 -11.36 -2.16
N GLU A 64 8.25 -11.68 -2.77
CA GLU A 64 9.58 -11.56 -2.16
C GLU A 64 9.94 -10.09 -1.85
N GLU A 65 9.49 -9.16 -2.70
CA GLU A 65 9.59 -7.71 -2.46
C GLU A 65 8.68 -7.24 -1.33
N ARG A 66 7.43 -7.71 -1.30
CA ARG A 66 6.47 -7.41 -0.22
C ARG A 66 7.00 -7.87 1.13
N ASP A 67 7.60 -9.06 1.19
CA ASP A 67 8.20 -9.62 2.40
C ASP A 67 9.37 -8.75 2.90
N ARG A 68 10.22 -8.24 1.99
CA ARG A 68 11.32 -7.32 2.36
C ARG A 68 10.83 -5.99 2.94
N ASP A 69 9.67 -5.52 2.49
CA ASP A 69 9.12 -4.23 2.89
C ASP A 69 8.17 -4.30 4.09
N ASN A 70 7.95 -5.49 4.67
CA ASN A 70 7.04 -5.71 5.81
C ASN A 70 7.33 -4.76 7.00
N ASP A 71 8.60 -4.61 7.36
CA ASP A 71 9.01 -3.75 8.48
C ASP A 71 8.78 -2.25 8.21
N ILE A 72 8.69 -1.84 6.94
CA ILE A 72 8.36 -0.45 6.58
C ILE A 72 6.91 -0.16 6.90
N PHE A 73 5.99 -1.08 6.57
CA PHE A 73 4.56 -0.92 6.89
C PHE A 73 4.30 -0.86 8.38
N ARG A 74 4.95 -1.72 9.15
CA ARG A 74 4.84 -1.71 10.62
C ARG A 74 5.30 -0.39 11.21
N ARG A 75 6.48 0.11 10.79
CA ARG A 75 7.02 1.39 11.26
C ARG A 75 6.16 2.58 10.85
N ALA A 76 5.66 2.59 9.61
CA ALA A 76 4.77 3.65 9.13
C ALA A 76 3.45 3.67 9.91
N ARG A 77 2.85 2.49 10.18
CA ARG A 77 1.64 2.38 11.00
C ARG A 77 1.87 2.89 12.43
N ASP A 78 2.98 2.49 13.05
CA ASP A 78 3.37 2.93 14.39
C ASP A 78 3.55 4.45 14.44
N PHE A 79 4.22 5.03 13.43
CA PHE A 79 4.39 6.47 13.31
C PHE A 79 3.04 7.19 13.23
N ILE A 80 2.13 6.72 12.38
CA ILE A 80 0.77 7.30 12.26
C ILE A 80 0.03 7.18 13.59
N SER A 81 0.13 6.03 14.27
CA SER A 81 -0.57 5.85 15.54
C SER A 81 -0.04 6.79 16.62
N ARG A 82 1.28 6.99 16.71
CA ARG A 82 1.88 7.85 17.74
C ARG A 82 1.67 9.34 17.47
N ASN A 83 1.75 9.76 16.20
CA ASN A 83 1.80 11.18 15.86
C ASN A 83 0.49 11.74 15.30
N CYS A 84 -0.37 10.88 14.75
CA CYS A 84 -1.55 11.32 13.99
C CYS A 84 -2.89 10.90 14.58
N ASP A 85 -2.93 9.89 15.45
CA ASP A 85 -4.18 9.47 16.11
C ASP A 85 -4.81 10.56 16.97
N THR A 86 -4.03 11.54 17.47
CA THR A 86 -4.54 12.73 18.18
C THR A 86 -5.43 13.62 17.30
N TYR A 87 -5.30 13.53 15.97
CA TYR A 87 -6.10 14.28 15.00
C TYR A 87 -7.28 13.46 14.46
N GLY A 88 -7.62 12.37 15.14
CA GLY A 88 -8.74 11.49 14.82
C GLY A 88 -8.26 10.07 14.55
N ARG A 89 -9.02 9.09 15.02
CA ARG A 89 -8.74 7.66 14.85
C ARG A 89 -9.87 7.01 14.06
N TRP A 90 -9.55 5.97 13.29
CA TRP A 90 -10.60 5.20 12.60
C TRP A 90 -11.59 4.61 13.62
N THR A 91 -11.12 4.21 14.81
CA THR A 91 -11.95 3.68 15.91
C THR A 91 -12.95 4.69 16.45
N GLU A 92 -12.73 5.98 16.21
CA GLU A 92 -13.62 7.06 16.64
C GLU A 92 -14.59 7.45 15.52
N ASN A 93 -14.24 7.16 14.27
CA ASN A 93 -14.99 7.50 13.08
C ASN A 93 -16.31 6.71 12.99
N ASN A 94 -17.43 7.41 12.76
CA ASN A 94 -18.75 6.79 12.69
C ASN A 94 -18.94 5.89 11.47
N CYS A 95 -18.29 6.19 10.34
CA CYS A 95 -18.33 5.36 9.13
C CYS A 95 -17.88 3.91 9.43
N TYR A 96 -16.76 3.78 10.13
CA TYR A 96 -16.16 2.47 10.44
C TYR A 96 -16.88 1.73 11.59
N LYS A 97 -17.77 2.39 12.32
CA LYS A 97 -18.59 1.78 13.39
C LYS A 97 -19.92 1.21 12.89
N THR A 98 -20.26 1.43 11.63
CA THR A 98 -21.52 0.97 11.06
C THR A 98 -21.61 -0.56 11.07
N THR A 99 -22.84 -1.07 11.15
CA THR A 99 -23.11 -2.51 11.13
C THR A 99 -22.66 -3.17 9.83
N GLU A 100 -22.71 -2.44 8.73
CA GLU A 100 -22.32 -2.90 7.40
C GLU A 100 -20.80 -3.03 7.30
N MET A 101 -20.06 -2.06 7.84
CA MET A 101 -18.61 -2.18 7.93
C MET A 101 -18.19 -3.39 8.78
N GLN A 102 -18.86 -3.61 9.92
CA GLN A 102 -18.64 -4.78 10.77
C GLN A 102 -18.99 -6.11 10.07
N ARG A 103 -19.97 -6.12 9.16
CA ARG A 103 -20.26 -7.32 8.34
C ARG A 103 -19.11 -7.63 7.37
N CYS A 104 -18.46 -6.60 6.82
CA CYS A 104 -17.26 -6.82 6.00
C CYS A 104 -16.15 -7.46 6.85
N GLU A 105 -15.96 -7.05 8.11
CA GLU A 105 -14.95 -7.65 9.00
C GLU A 105 -15.12 -9.17 9.18
N ALA A 106 -16.34 -9.69 9.12
CA ALA A 106 -16.59 -11.13 9.23
C ALA A 106 -16.00 -11.94 8.06
N LEU A 107 -15.62 -11.29 6.95
CA LEU A 107 -15.01 -11.93 5.79
C LEU A 107 -13.51 -12.20 5.97
N VAL A 108 -12.84 -11.48 6.87
CA VAL A 108 -11.45 -11.73 7.20
C VAL A 108 -11.38 -12.57 8.47
N SER A 109 -10.91 -13.81 8.32
CA SER A 109 -10.65 -14.66 9.48
C SER A 109 -9.43 -14.13 10.22
N ASN A 110 -9.48 -14.15 11.56
CA ASN A 110 -8.37 -13.73 12.41
C ASN A 110 -7.23 -14.76 12.31
N THR A 111 -6.47 -14.68 11.23
CA THR A 111 -5.49 -15.67 10.82
C THR A 111 -4.15 -15.31 11.42
N ARG A 112 -3.89 -15.86 12.60
CA ARG A 112 -2.56 -15.89 13.25
C ARG A 112 -1.46 -16.54 12.37
N GLY A 113 -1.83 -17.16 11.25
CA GLY A 113 -0.94 -17.91 10.35
C GLY A 113 -0.33 -17.13 9.19
N GLY A 114 -0.42 -15.79 9.17
CA GLY A 114 0.15 -14.96 8.12
C GLY A 114 -0.56 -15.05 6.77
N ALA A 115 0.05 -14.47 5.74
CA ALA A 115 -0.52 -14.40 4.39
C ALA A 115 -0.37 -15.75 3.65
N ASN A 116 -1.45 -16.52 3.58
CA ASN A 116 -1.59 -17.70 2.73
C ASN A 116 -2.71 -17.50 1.70
N TYR A 117 -2.81 -18.39 0.71
CA TYR A 117 -3.78 -18.26 -0.38
C TYR A 117 -5.24 -18.08 0.09
N GLU A 118 -5.68 -18.89 1.05
CA GLU A 118 -7.06 -18.83 1.58
C GLU A 118 -7.31 -17.53 2.36
N SER A 119 -6.34 -17.14 3.20
CA SER A 119 -6.40 -15.92 3.99
C SER A 119 -6.40 -14.67 3.09
N CYS A 120 -5.56 -14.68 2.04
CA CYS A 120 -5.55 -13.61 1.05
C CYS A 120 -6.85 -13.53 0.25
N ARG A 121 -7.49 -14.66 -0.07
CA ARG A 121 -8.81 -14.65 -0.71
C ARG A 121 -9.86 -14.00 0.21
N GLY A 122 -9.89 -14.37 1.49
CA GLY A 122 -10.78 -13.76 2.48
C GLY A 122 -10.51 -12.25 2.65
N PHE A 123 -9.24 -11.87 2.75
CA PHE A 123 -8.82 -10.48 2.81
C PHE A 123 -9.28 -9.66 1.60
N LEU A 124 -9.13 -10.18 0.37
CA LEU A 124 -9.54 -9.46 -0.83
C LEU A 124 -11.07 -9.24 -0.84
N SER A 125 -11.86 -10.24 -0.45
CA SER A 125 -13.31 -10.08 -0.28
C SER A 125 -13.67 -9.05 0.81
N PHE A 126 -12.94 -9.04 1.93
CA PHE A 126 -13.08 -8.02 2.97
C PHE A 126 -12.78 -6.61 2.44
N ARG A 127 -11.66 -6.43 1.74
CA ARG A 127 -11.22 -5.15 1.17
C ARG A 127 -12.23 -4.59 0.18
N ASP A 128 -12.76 -5.45 -0.70
CA ASP A 128 -13.73 -5.06 -1.72
C ASP A 128 -15.07 -4.65 -1.06
N CYS A 129 -15.57 -5.45 -0.11
CA CYS A 129 -16.76 -5.12 0.70
C CYS A 129 -16.62 -3.76 1.41
N MET A 130 -15.48 -3.57 2.09
CA MET A 130 -15.19 -2.32 2.82
C MET A 130 -15.13 -1.13 1.85
N SER A 131 -14.49 -1.29 0.69
CA SER A 131 -14.39 -0.21 -0.31
C SER A 131 -15.75 0.18 -0.87
N ASP A 132 -16.64 -0.79 -1.09
CA ASP A 132 -18.02 -0.54 -1.50
C ASP A 132 -18.81 0.24 -0.44
N GLU A 133 -18.67 -0.10 0.85
CA GLU A 133 -19.34 0.64 1.92
C GLU A 133 -18.77 2.06 2.11
N LEU A 134 -17.46 2.25 1.95
CA LEU A 134 -16.82 3.57 1.96
C LEU A 134 -17.41 4.47 0.87
N MET A 135 -17.44 3.97 -0.38
CA MET A 135 -17.98 4.72 -1.52
C MET A 135 -19.47 5.07 -1.37
N ARG A 136 -20.26 4.20 -0.75
CA ARG A 136 -21.71 4.37 -0.67
C ARG A 136 -22.17 5.25 0.48
N ARG A 137 -21.46 5.22 1.62
CA ARG A 137 -21.98 5.79 2.88
C ARG A 137 -21.05 6.79 3.54
N CYS A 138 -19.78 6.79 3.19
CA CYS A 138 -18.78 7.56 3.90
C CYS A 138 -18.34 8.78 3.09
N THR A 139 -17.69 9.72 3.77
CA THR A 139 -17.14 10.91 3.14
C THR A 139 -15.75 10.62 2.61
N ARG A 140 -15.28 11.44 1.66
CA ARG A 140 -13.92 11.33 1.14
C ARG A 140 -12.83 11.51 2.21
N GLU A 141 -13.13 12.22 3.29
CA GLU A 141 -12.23 12.34 4.43
C GLU A 141 -12.11 11.04 5.23
N ASP A 142 -13.09 10.14 5.13
CA ASP A 142 -13.08 8.85 5.82
C ASP A 142 -12.16 7.83 5.12
N ASP A 143 -11.94 7.99 3.81
CA ASP A 143 -11.00 7.18 3.03
C ASP A 143 -9.55 7.31 3.57
N LEU A 144 -9.21 8.43 4.21
CA LEU A 144 -7.91 8.64 4.85
C LEU A 144 -7.61 7.59 5.92
N TYR A 145 -8.63 7.00 6.53
CA TYR A 145 -8.48 5.99 7.58
C TYR A 145 -8.38 4.56 7.06
N GLN A 146 -8.55 4.36 5.75
CA GLN A 146 -8.66 3.04 5.12
C GLN A 146 -7.43 2.18 5.42
N GLY A 147 -6.21 2.69 5.23
CA GLY A 147 -4.99 1.93 5.46
C GLY A 147 -4.81 1.53 6.91
N ALA A 148 -5.02 2.45 7.84
CA ALA A 148 -4.94 2.16 9.27
C ALA A 148 -5.98 1.09 9.69
N TYR A 149 -7.18 1.17 9.14
CA TYR A 149 -8.24 0.19 9.40
C TYR A 149 -7.90 -1.20 8.85
N LEU A 150 -7.43 -1.28 7.60
CA LEU A 150 -7.01 -2.54 6.98
C LEU A 150 -5.85 -3.20 7.75
N VAL A 151 -4.87 -2.41 8.19
CA VAL A 151 -3.73 -2.92 8.99
C VAL A 151 -4.21 -3.46 10.33
N ASP A 152 -5.11 -2.77 11.01
CA ASP A 152 -5.58 -3.21 12.34
C ASP A 152 -6.47 -4.47 12.24
N LYS A 153 -7.24 -4.63 11.17
CA LYS A 153 -8.17 -5.77 10.98
C LYS A 153 -7.54 -6.98 10.29
N ALA A 154 -6.67 -6.74 9.31
CA ALA A 154 -6.09 -7.78 8.47
C ALA A 154 -4.57 -7.93 8.65
N GLN A 155 -3.94 -7.09 9.46
CA GLN A 155 -2.50 -7.14 9.76
C GLN A 155 -1.69 -7.18 8.46
N GLU A 156 -0.74 -8.09 8.37
CA GLU A 156 0.19 -8.20 7.25
C GLU A 156 -0.50 -8.51 5.93
N MET A 157 -1.68 -9.13 5.96
CA MET A 157 -2.44 -9.38 4.72
C MET A 157 -2.75 -8.10 3.96
N SER A 158 -2.85 -6.96 4.65
CA SER A 158 -3.18 -5.68 4.02
C SER A 158 -2.17 -5.18 2.99
N TRP A 159 -0.91 -5.61 3.07
CA TRP A 159 0.13 -5.33 2.06
C TRP A 159 0.72 -6.60 1.44
N GLN A 160 0.61 -7.76 2.11
CA GLN A 160 1.10 -9.03 1.61
C GLN A 160 0.20 -9.69 0.59
N CYS A 161 -1.11 -9.43 0.62
CA CYS A 161 -2.04 -10.05 -0.30
C CYS A 161 -2.25 -9.16 -1.52
N GLY A 162 -1.67 -9.57 -2.66
CA GLY A 162 -1.74 -8.83 -3.90
C GLY A 162 -2.92 -9.26 -4.76
N THR A 163 -3.42 -8.33 -5.58
CA THR A 163 -4.54 -8.62 -6.51
C THR A 163 -4.13 -9.67 -7.56
N THR A 164 -2.85 -9.69 -7.92
CA THR A 164 -2.24 -10.61 -8.90
C THR A 164 -2.08 -12.04 -8.40
N ASP A 165 -2.05 -12.26 -7.08
CA ASP A 165 -1.80 -13.59 -6.49
C ASP A 165 -2.98 -14.57 -6.74
N GLN A 166 -4.17 -14.05 -7.06
CA GLN A 166 -5.34 -14.87 -7.38
C GLN A 166 -5.16 -15.71 -8.65
N TYR A 167 -4.35 -15.25 -9.61
CA TYR A 167 -4.23 -15.91 -10.92
C TYR A 167 -3.17 -17.02 -10.96
N ASN A 168 -2.19 -17.03 -10.05
CA ASN A 168 -1.10 -18.03 -10.01
C ASN A 168 -1.18 -19.00 -8.81
N GLY A 169 -2.34 -19.04 -8.13
CA GLY A 169 -2.57 -19.54 -6.77
C GLY A 169 -2.34 -21.03 -6.45
N ARG A 170 -1.58 -21.80 -7.25
CA ARG A 170 -1.20 -23.18 -6.87
C ARG A 170 0.28 -23.37 -6.54
N ASN A 171 1.17 -22.51 -7.03
CA ASN A 171 2.63 -22.78 -6.96
C ASN A 171 3.43 -21.78 -6.12
N GLN A 172 2.88 -20.61 -5.75
CA GLN A 172 3.67 -19.58 -5.05
C GLN A 172 3.65 -19.69 -3.52
N TYR A 173 2.72 -20.45 -2.93
CA TYR A 173 2.59 -20.59 -1.47
C TYR A 173 3.11 -21.93 -0.92
N SER A 174 3.57 -22.86 -1.77
CA SER A 174 3.87 -24.24 -1.36
C SER A 174 5.36 -24.57 -1.14
N THR A 175 6.27 -23.62 -1.32
CA THR A 175 7.72 -23.92 -1.38
C THR A 175 8.54 -23.48 -0.16
N PHE A 176 8.02 -22.59 0.71
CA PHE A 176 8.84 -22.09 1.83
C PHE A 176 8.93 -23.05 3.03
N ASP A 177 7.95 -23.93 3.24
CA ASP A 177 7.96 -24.89 4.37
C ASP A 177 8.57 -26.26 4.05
N ARG A 178 9.00 -26.50 2.80
CA ARG A 178 9.51 -27.83 2.39
C ARG A 178 11.02 -28.01 2.49
N LYS A 179 11.79 -27.02 2.95
CA LYS A 179 13.26 -27.07 2.87
C LYS A 179 13.97 -27.65 4.10
N TYR A 180 13.26 -28.02 5.17
CA TYR A 180 13.91 -28.54 6.39
C TYR A 180 13.78 -30.06 6.65
N ASP A 181 13.00 -30.81 5.86
CA ASP A 181 12.80 -32.25 6.10
C ASP A 181 13.42 -33.18 5.03
N GLN A 182 14.34 -32.68 4.19
CA GLN A 182 14.99 -33.50 3.16
C GLN A 182 16.51 -33.65 3.37
N TYR A 183 16.92 -33.88 4.62
CA TYR A 183 18.24 -34.42 4.96
C TYR A 183 18.06 -35.74 5.72
N ASP A 184 17.60 -36.79 5.03
CA ASP A 184 17.89 -38.19 5.39
C ASP A 184 17.42 -39.17 4.31
N ARG A 185 17.87 -38.94 3.06
CA ARG A 185 17.87 -40.00 2.05
C ARG A 185 19.30 -40.16 1.52
N PRO A 186 19.98 -41.28 1.81
CA PRO A 186 21.18 -41.67 1.09
C PRO A 186 20.76 -41.95 -0.36
N GLN A 187 21.14 -41.06 -1.27
CA GLN A 187 20.93 -41.28 -2.69
C GLN A 187 22.28 -41.60 -3.32
N ASP A 188 22.51 -42.90 -3.42
CA ASP A 188 23.53 -43.45 -4.29
C ASP A 188 23.27 -42.99 -5.74
N ASN A 189 24.37 -42.62 -6.39
CA ASN A 189 24.73 -43.01 -7.75
C ASN A 189 24.46 -42.07 -8.95
N TYR A 190 25.55 -41.94 -9.71
CA TYR A 190 25.74 -41.53 -11.11
C TYR A 190 25.76 -40.05 -11.50
N ASP A 191 26.99 -39.54 -11.59
CA ASP A 191 27.59 -38.92 -12.78
C ASP A 191 26.64 -38.54 -13.91
N ASN A 192 26.47 -37.24 -14.15
CA ASN A 192 26.48 -36.76 -15.53
C ASN A 192 26.88 -35.27 -15.62
N ASN A 193 28.05 -35.06 -16.20
CA ASN A 193 28.54 -33.78 -16.69
C ASN A 193 27.58 -33.23 -17.74
N ASN A 194 27.00 -32.05 -17.50
CA ASN A 194 26.71 -31.08 -18.56
C ASN A 194 26.44 -29.70 -17.94
N SER A 195 27.42 -28.81 -18.05
CA SER A 195 27.26 -27.38 -17.80
C SER A 195 26.59 -26.72 -19.01
N PRO A 196 25.50 -25.96 -18.86
CA PRO A 196 25.04 -25.04 -19.89
C PRO A 196 25.69 -23.67 -19.73
N LEU A 197 26.20 -23.17 -20.85
CA LEU A 197 26.75 -21.84 -21.07
C LEU A 197 25.93 -20.71 -20.41
N HIS A 198 26.63 -19.87 -19.66
CA HIS A 198 26.18 -18.57 -19.19
C HIS A 198 26.36 -17.55 -20.33
N LEU A 199 25.26 -17.07 -20.92
CA LEU A 199 25.26 -15.89 -21.77
C LEU A 199 24.79 -14.70 -20.92
N GLU A 200 25.71 -13.76 -20.72
CA GLU A 200 25.45 -12.42 -20.24
C GLU A 200 24.75 -11.64 -21.36
N ASP A 201 23.57 -11.08 -21.11
CA ASP A 201 22.98 -10.04 -21.97
C ASP A 201 22.49 -8.91 -21.08
N GLU A 202 23.23 -7.80 -21.15
CA GLU A 202 22.98 -6.56 -20.42
C GLU A 202 21.98 -5.71 -21.22
N GLY A 203 20.74 -5.66 -20.75
CA GLY A 203 19.69 -4.81 -21.28
C GLY A 203 19.28 -3.74 -20.26
N GLU A 204 19.98 -2.62 -20.28
CA GLU A 204 19.66 -1.40 -19.53
C GLU A 204 18.33 -0.80 -20.03
N VAL A 205 17.25 -0.93 -19.24
CA VAL A 205 15.96 -0.26 -19.51
C VAL A 205 15.88 1.02 -18.68
N THR A 206 16.12 2.14 -19.33
CA THR A 206 15.93 3.48 -18.78
C THR A 206 14.44 3.84 -18.69
N THR A 207 14.00 4.10 -17.45
CA THR A 207 13.10 5.18 -17.02
C THR A 207 11.81 5.43 -17.79
N ASN A 208 10.69 5.02 -17.18
CA ASN A 208 9.43 5.75 -17.26
C ASN A 208 8.92 6.07 -15.84
N GLY A 209 8.97 7.36 -15.50
CA GLY A 209 8.14 8.13 -14.55
C GLY A 209 7.30 7.45 -13.45
N TYR A 210 7.82 6.48 -12.71
CA TYR A 210 7.26 6.10 -11.41
C TYR A 210 7.99 6.86 -10.30
N LEU A 211 7.23 7.52 -9.42
CA LEU A 211 7.74 8.01 -8.13
C LEU A 211 8.52 6.86 -7.48
N ASN A 212 9.81 7.08 -7.32
CA ASN A 212 10.74 6.07 -6.84
C ASN A 212 10.37 5.74 -5.40
N VAL A 213 10.01 4.48 -5.13
CA VAL A 213 9.67 3.98 -3.78
C VAL A 213 10.79 4.33 -2.78
N GLY A 214 12.03 4.50 -3.26
CA GLY A 214 13.15 5.02 -2.47
C GLY A 214 12.88 6.35 -1.76
N GLN A 215 12.18 7.31 -2.38
CA GLN A 215 11.89 8.61 -1.74
C GLN A 215 10.84 8.51 -0.61
N LEU A 216 9.97 7.51 -0.65
CA LEU A 216 9.05 7.19 0.46
C LEU A 216 9.77 6.45 1.58
N LYS A 217 10.75 5.58 1.25
CA LYS A 217 11.61 4.94 2.26
C LYS A 217 12.42 5.97 3.05
N ASP A 218 12.90 7.01 2.39
CA ASP A 218 13.60 8.12 3.04
C ASP A 218 12.70 8.90 4.00
N PHE A 219 11.39 9.00 3.75
CA PHE A 219 10.45 9.68 4.67
C PHE A 219 10.15 8.88 5.95
N VAL A 220 10.27 7.54 5.92
CA VAL A 220 10.00 6.67 7.09
C VAL A 220 11.25 6.47 7.96
N LEU A 221 12.42 6.90 7.49
CA LEU A 221 13.71 6.77 8.19
C LEU A 221 14.12 8.01 9.00
N TRP A 222 13.25 9.02 9.11
CA TRP A 222 13.40 10.17 10.01
C TRP A 222 12.38 10.11 11.16
#